data_AF-K2BDX5-F1
#
_entry.id   AF-K2BDX5-F1
#
_cell.length_a   1.000
_cell.length_b   1.000
_cell.length_c   1.000
_cell.angle_alpha   90.00
_cell.angle_beta   90.00
_cell.angle_gamma   90.00
#
_symmetry.space_group_name_H-M   'P 1'
#
loop_
_entity.id
_entity.type
_entity.pdbx_description
1 polymer ?
#
loop_
_entity_poly.entity_id
_entity_poly.type
_entity_poly.pdbx_seq_one_letter_code
_entity_poly.pdbx_strand_id
1 'polypeptide(L)'
;MSLLRDLGLRMIMIDEVHNLLAGTHREQRRFLNVLRYLSNELEASLACFGVSEAVDAIRGDVQLARRLDEHHLPNWRDDAEFSDMIQTLIAALPLEKKSNLKVKSLKQILAQTGGVTSRIFALVKDLSIDAIHSGEECITDDAIAKWTPVWSRHATHQRRLERAGG
;
A
#
# COMPACT_ATOMS: atom_id res chain seq x y z
N MET A 1 30.94 10.65 1.06
CA MET A 1 30.65 9.61 2.08
C MET A 1 30.88 10.07 3.51
N SER A 2 31.80 11.02 3.80
CA SER A 2 31.96 11.58 5.16
C SER A 2 30.64 12.13 5.71
N LEU A 3 29.94 12.94 4.93
CA LEU A 3 28.65 13.54 5.35
C LEU A 3 27.63 12.51 5.85
N LEU A 4 27.40 11.39 5.15
CA LEU A 4 26.39 10.40 5.57
C LEU A 4 26.82 9.64 6.84
N ARG A 5 28.13 9.46 7.02
CA ARG A 5 28.69 8.88 8.25
C ARG A 5 28.64 9.86 9.41
N ASP A 6 28.99 11.12 9.16
CA ASP A 6 28.97 12.20 10.15
C ASP A 6 27.54 12.47 10.64
N LEU A 7 26.54 12.25 9.77
CA LEU A 7 25.12 12.27 10.11
C LEU A 7 24.64 11.01 10.86
N GLY A 8 25.49 10.00 11.02
CA GLY A 8 25.16 8.77 11.74
C GLY A 8 24.08 7.94 11.05
N LEU A 9 24.07 7.88 9.70
CA LEU A 9 23.08 7.10 8.96
C LEU A 9 23.09 5.63 9.40
N ARG A 10 21.92 5.11 9.81
CA ARG A 10 21.76 3.72 10.27
C ARG A 10 20.94 2.85 9.32
N MET A 11 20.11 3.46 8.47
CA MET A 11 19.19 2.73 7.60
C MET A 11 18.96 3.48 6.29
N ILE A 12 18.85 2.71 5.20
CA ILE A 12 18.44 3.19 3.88
C ILE A 12 17.17 2.45 3.49
N MET A 13 16.11 3.21 3.20
CA MET A 13 14.83 2.69 2.74
C MET A 13 14.68 3.00 1.25
N ILE A 14 14.36 1.98 0.45
CA ILE A 14 14.22 2.08 -1.01
C ILE A 14 12.83 1.59 -1.37
N ASP A 15 11.95 2.53 -1.71
CA ASP A 15 10.65 2.20 -2.24
C ASP A 15 10.74 1.89 -3.74
N GLU A 16 9.80 1.08 -4.23
CA GLU A 16 9.72 0.69 -5.65
C GLU A 16 11.03 0.10 -6.19
N VAL A 17 11.69 -0.77 -5.41
CA VAL A 17 12.99 -1.37 -5.77
C VAL A 17 12.93 -2.12 -7.10
N HIS A 18 11.74 -2.57 -7.50
CA HIS A 18 11.45 -3.20 -8.79
C HIS A 18 11.68 -2.28 -10.00
N ASN A 19 11.87 -0.98 -9.81
CA ASN A 19 12.36 -0.08 -10.86
C ASN A 19 13.70 -0.53 -11.46
N LEU A 20 14.50 -1.30 -10.71
CA LEU A 20 15.72 -1.91 -11.26
C LEU A 20 15.41 -2.81 -12.47
N LEU A 21 14.23 -3.44 -12.52
CA LEU A 21 13.83 -4.38 -13.57
C LEU A 21 13.63 -3.69 -14.93
N ALA A 22 13.41 -2.38 -14.94
CA ALA A 22 13.31 -1.61 -16.18
C ALA A 22 14.66 -1.49 -16.92
N GLY A 23 15.78 -1.71 -16.22
CA GLY A 23 17.12 -1.69 -16.79
C GLY A 23 17.52 -3.02 -17.43
N THR A 24 18.51 -2.95 -18.32
CA THR A 24 19.23 -4.13 -18.84
C THR A 24 19.87 -4.93 -17.71
N HIS A 25 20.19 -6.21 -17.94
CA HIS A 25 20.90 -7.04 -16.96
C HIS A 25 22.21 -6.40 -16.44
N ARG A 26 22.89 -5.62 -17.28
CA ARG A 26 24.11 -4.89 -16.87
C ARG A 26 23.78 -3.75 -15.90
N GLU A 27 22.69 -3.02 -16.13
CA GLU A 27 22.23 -1.94 -15.26
C GLU A 27 21.70 -2.48 -13.94
N GLN A 28 20.92 -3.56 -13.96
CA GLN A 28 20.48 -4.27 -12.76
C GLN A 28 21.66 -4.65 -11.87
N ARG A 29 22.69 -5.29 -12.44
CA ARG A 29 23.92 -5.65 -11.69
C ARG A 29 24.65 -4.43 -11.14
N ARG A 30 24.70 -3.31 -11.89
CA ARG A 30 25.29 -2.06 -11.39
C ARG A 30 24.51 -1.51 -10.20
N PHE A 31 23.19 -1.51 -10.27
CA PHE A 31 22.34 -1.06 -9.18
C PHE A 31 22.54 -1.90 -7.91
N LEU A 32 22.49 -3.23 -8.03
CA LEU A 32 22.73 -4.15 -6.91
C LEU A 32 24.14 -4.00 -6.33
N ASN A 33 25.16 -3.80 -7.19
CA ASN A 33 26.52 -3.48 -6.74
C ASN A 33 26.56 -2.21 -5.89
N VAL A 34 25.84 -1.16 -6.30
CA VAL A 34 25.76 0.09 -5.54
C VAL A 34 25.08 -0.14 -4.19
N LEU A 35 23.96 -0.87 -4.14
CA LEU A 35 23.30 -1.19 -2.86
C LEU A 35 24.23 -1.93 -1.90
N ARG A 36 24.94 -2.93 -2.41
CA ARG A 36 25.91 -3.70 -1.63
C ARG A 36 27.04 -2.81 -1.12
N TYR A 37 27.56 -1.93 -1.97
CA TYR A 37 28.59 -0.98 -1.60
C TYR A 37 28.09 -0.01 -0.52
N LEU A 38 26.90 0.59 -0.68
CA LEU A 38 26.33 1.51 0.30
C LEU A 38 26.10 0.84 1.65
N SER A 39 25.54 -0.37 1.67
CA SER A 39 25.32 -1.13 2.91
C SER A 39 26.64 -1.44 3.64
N ASN A 40 27.67 -1.88 2.91
CA ASN A 40 28.98 -2.16 3.48
C ASN A 40 29.66 -0.89 3.99
N GLU A 41 29.73 0.10 3.12
CA GLU A 41 30.51 1.30 3.38
C GLU A 41 29.88 2.11 4.49
N LEU A 42 28.55 2.23 4.57
CA LEU A 42 27.88 3.03 5.58
C LEU A 42 27.50 2.24 6.84
N GLU A 43 27.79 0.93 6.87
CA GLU A 43 27.31 0.01 7.92
C GLU A 43 25.80 0.14 8.18
N ALA A 44 25.04 0.47 7.14
CA ALA A 44 23.62 0.77 7.21
C ALA A 44 22.78 -0.45 6.86
N SER A 45 21.67 -0.62 7.59
CA SER A 45 20.62 -1.58 7.24
C SER A 45 19.90 -1.15 5.97
N LEU A 46 19.55 -2.11 5.12
CA LEU A 46 18.75 -1.86 3.92
C LEU A 46 17.32 -2.37 4.14
N ALA A 47 16.33 -1.55 3.78
CA ALA A 47 14.93 -1.95 3.68
C ALA A 47 14.44 -1.64 2.27
N CYS A 48 14.05 -2.66 1.52
CA CYS A 48 13.60 -2.53 0.14
C CYS A 48 12.11 -2.89 0.05
N PHE A 49 11.33 -2.04 -0.60
CA PHE A 49 9.90 -2.24 -0.82
C PHE A 49 9.65 -2.36 -2.32
N GLY A 50 8.78 -3.28 -2.73
CA GLY A 50 8.46 -3.50 -4.13
C GLY A 50 7.68 -4.79 -4.34
N VAL A 51 7.58 -5.20 -5.60
CA VAL A 51 6.87 -6.40 -6.01
C VAL A 51 7.76 -7.66 -5.95
N SER A 52 7.13 -8.83 -6.00
CA SER A 52 7.80 -10.13 -5.87
C SER A 52 8.92 -10.33 -6.90
N GLU A 53 8.77 -9.82 -8.12
CA GLU A 53 9.77 -9.91 -9.18
C GLU A 53 11.08 -9.21 -8.81
N ALA A 54 11.01 -8.16 -7.98
CA ALA A 54 12.20 -7.47 -7.47
C ALA A 54 13.00 -8.36 -6.51
N VAL A 55 12.30 -9.17 -5.71
CA VAL A 55 12.92 -10.12 -4.79
C VAL A 55 13.77 -11.11 -5.57
N ASP A 56 13.26 -11.64 -6.69
CA ASP A 56 14.01 -12.58 -7.52
C ASP A 56 15.27 -11.95 -8.14
N ALA A 57 15.19 -10.69 -8.56
CA ALA A 57 16.37 -9.98 -9.04
C ALA A 57 17.42 -9.74 -7.94
N ILE A 58 16.99 -9.42 -6.72
CA ILE A 58 17.86 -9.26 -5.55
C ILE A 58 18.50 -10.61 -5.16
N ARG A 59 17.74 -11.71 -5.21
CA ARG A 59 18.23 -13.07 -4.95
C ARG A 59 19.36 -13.49 -5.91
N GLY A 60 19.41 -12.90 -7.10
CA GLY A 60 20.54 -13.05 -8.03
C GLY A 60 21.88 -12.56 -7.47
N ASP A 61 21.87 -11.75 -6.41
CA ASP A 61 23.05 -11.30 -5.67
C ASP A 61 23.10 -11.96 -4.28
N VAL A 62 23.88 -13.03 -4.16
CA VAL A 62 24.01 -13.83 -2.93
C VAL A 62 24.46 -13.01 -1.71
N GLN A 63 25.19 -11.91 -1.91
CA GLN A 63 25.67 -11.07 -0.80
C GLN A 63 24.55 -10.20 -0.24
N LEU A 64 23.70 -9.65 -1.11
CA LEU A 64 22.51 -8.90 -0.69
C LEU A 64 21.43 -9.84 -0.12
N ALA A 65 21.19 -10.96 -0.78
CA ALA A 65 20.17 -11.93 -0.37
C ALA A 65 20.39 -12.48 1.05
N ARG A 66 21.65 -12.55 1.53
CA ARG A 66 21.98 -12.98 2.90
C ARG A 66 21.70 -11.94 3.98
N ARG A 67 21.43 -10.70 3.60
CA ARG A 67 21.26 -9.56 4.52
C ARG A 67 19.85 -8.98 4.50
N LEU A 68 19.06 -9.34 3.49
CA LEU A 68 17.70 -8.88 3.30
C LEU A 68 16.75 -10.03 3.64
N ASP A 69 16.06 -9.88 4.76
CA ASP A 69 14.95 -10.76 5.10
C ASP A 69 13.71 -10.37 4.29
N GLU A 70 13.08 -11.37 3.67
CA GLU A 70 11.91 -11.18 2.83
C GLU A 70 10.64 -11.25 3.69
N HIS A 71 9.85 -10.18 3.62
CA HIS A 71 8.52 -10.12 4.23
C HIS A 71 7.48 -9.79 3.17
N HIS A 72 6.53 -10.70 2.99
CA HIS A 72 5.39 -10.47 2.12
C HIS A 72 4.25 -9.82 2.92
N LEU A 73 3.70 -8.71 2.42
CA LEU A 73 2.52 -8.08 2.98
C LEU A 73 1.28 -8.61 2.26
N PRO A 74 0.54 -9.58 2.84
CA PRO A 74 -0.66 -10.11 2.19
C PRO A 74 -1.79 -9.07 2.17
N ASN A 75 -2.73 -9.27 1.24
CA ASN A 75 -4.01 -8.59 1.34
C ASN A 75 -4.73 -8.96 2.65
N TRP A 76 -5.47 -8.01 3.21
CA TRP A 76 -6.29 -8.19 4.39
C TRP A 76 -7.35 -9.27 4.19
N ARG A 77 -7.65 -10.00 5.27
CA ARG A 77 -8.61 -11.11 5.31
C ARG A 77 -9.63 -10.90 6.41
N ASP A 78 -10.65 -11.74 6.43
CA ASP A 78 -11.67 -11.71 7.48
C ASP A 78 -11.11 -12.34 8.76
N ASP A 79 -10.34 -11.56 9.51
CA ASP A 79 -9.71 -11.95 10.77
C ASP A 79 -9.73 -10.81 11.81
N ALA A 80 -9.22 -11.10 13.00
CA ALA A 80 -9.17 -10.14 14.10
C ALA A 80 -8.27 -8.95 13.78
N GLU A 81 -7.16 -9.17 13.07
CA GLU A 81 -6.20 -8.11 12.72
C GLU A 81 -6.83 -7.09 11.78
N PHE A 82 -7.60 -7.55 10.78
CA PHE A 82 -8.38 -6.67 9.91
C PHE A 82 -9.44 -5.90 10.68
N SER A 83 -10.18 -6.56 11.57
CA SER A 83 -11.18 -5.90 12.42
C SER A 83 -10.57 -4.79 13.27
N ASP A 84 -9.40 -5.05 13.87
CA ASP A 84 -8.67 -4.10 14.71
C ASP A 84 -8.11 -2.94 13.87
N MET A 85 -7.60 -3.23 12.67
CA MET A 85 -7.12 -2.21 11.72
C MET A 85 -8.26 -1.28 11.28
N ILE A 86 -9.45 -1.81 10.94
CA ILE A 86 -10.61 -0.97 10.58
C ILE A 86 -11.04 -0.09 11.77
N GLN A 87 -11.13 -0.67 12.97
CA GLN A 87 -11.49 0.09 14.18
C GLN A 87 -10.49 1.22 14.46
N THR A 88 -9.19 0.92 14.34
CA THR A 88 -8.11 1.90 14.52
C THR A 88 -8.19 3.00 13.47
N LEU A 89 -8.40 2.63 12.21
CA LEU A 89 -8.52 3.59 11.10
C LEU A 89 -9.71 4.53 11.30
N ILE A 90 -10.88 4.00 11.65
CA ILE A 90 -12.09 4.78 11.94
C ILE A 90 -11.89 5.69 13.15
N ALA A 91 -11.26 5.18 14.22
CA ALA A 91 -11.01 5.96 15.43
C ALA A 91 -10.01 7.12 15.21
N ALA A 92 -9.16 7.02 14.18
CA ALA A 92 -8.23 8.08 13.80
C ALA A 92 -8.87 9.19 12.95
N LEU A 93 -10.11 9.01 12.48
CA LEU A 93 -10.81 9.98 11.64
C LEU A 93 -11.52 11.05 12.50
N PRO A 94 -11.67 12.28 11.98
CA PRO A 94 -12.27 13.39 12.72
C PRO A 94 -13.80 13.34 12.72
N LEU A 95 -14.39 12.19 13.01
CA LEU A 95 -15.84 11.99 13.09
C LEU A 95 -16.34 12.23 14.52
N GLU A 96 -17.36 13.05 14.71
CA GLU A 96 -17.87 13.36 16.05
C GLU A 96 -18.58 12.16 16.72
N LYS A 97 -19.18 11.27 15.93
CA LYS A 97 -19.93 10.10 16.44
C LYS A 97 -19.16 8.81 16.18
N LYS A 98 -19.28 7.87 17.12
CA LYS A 98 -18.73 6.52 16.96
C LYS A 98 -19.40 5.79 15.79
N SER A 99 -18.59 5.24 14.90
CA SER A 99 -19.08 4.37 13.82
C SER A 99 -19.14 2.93 14.31
N ASN A 100 -20.36 2.43 14.60
CA ASN A 100 -20.59 1.08 15.10
C ASN A 100 -20.90 0.13 13.94
N LEU A 101 -19.85 -0.40 13.30
CA LEU A 101 -20.00 -1.28 12.15
C LEU A 101 -20.30 -2.73 12.54
N LYS A 102 -21.22 -3.37 11.81
CA LYS A 102 -21.50 -4.80 11.97
C LYS A 102 -20.42 -5.65 11.30
N VAL A 103 -20.29 -6.91 11.73
CA VAL A 103 -19.42 -7.92 11.09
C VAL A 103 -19.71 -8.04 9.59
N LYS A 104 -20.99 -7.93 9.18
CA LYS A 104 -21.38 -7.94 7.77
C LYS A 104 -20.71 -6.82 6.96
N SER A 105 -20.55 -5.65 7.57
CA SER A 105 -19.97 -4.46 6.92
C SER A 105 -18.46 -4.61 6.72
N LEU A 106 -17.75 -5.23 7.68
CA LEU A 106 -16.35 -5.61 7.52
C LEU A 106 -16.16 -6.56 6.32
N LYS A 107 -17.02 -7.57 6.20
CA LYS A 107 -17.02 -8.48 5.04
C LYS A 107 -17.30 -7.75 3.72
N GLN A 108 -18.18 -6.75 3.73
CA GLN A 108 -18.47 -5.94 2.56
C GLN A 108 -17.27 -5.07 2.16
N ILE A 109 -16.56 -4.47 3.12
CA ILE A 109 -15.31 -3.73 2.86
C ILE A 109 -14.32 -4.65 2.16
N LEU A 110 -14.08 -5.86 2.68
CA LEU A 110 -13.19 -6.83 2.05
C LEU A 110 -13.63 -7.20 0.64
N ALA A 111 -14.92 -7.49 0.44
CA ALA A 111 -15.46 -7.86 -0.87
C ALA A 111 -15.33 -6.73 -1.91
N GLN A 112 -15.56 -5.47 -1.51
CA GLN A 112 -15.47 -4.32 -2.40
C GLN A 112 -14.02 -3.91 -2.71
N THR A 113 -13.10 -4.14 -1.78
CA THR A 113 -11.70 -3.69 -1.88
C THR A 113 -10.75 -4.80 -2.34
N GLY A 114 -11.15 -6.07 -2.21
CA GLY A 114 -10.28 -7.23 -2.40
C GLY A 114 -9.21 -7.36 -1.31
N GLY A 115 -9.41 -6.73 -0.15
CA GLY A 115 -8.43 -6.70 0.95
C GLY A 115 -7.19 -5.84 0.66
N VAL A 116 -7.20 -5.03 -0.39
CA VAL A 116 -6.07 -4.16 -0.73
C VAL A 116 -6.06 -2.92 0.16
N THR A 117 -4.99 -2.70 0.93
CA THR A 117 -4.86 -1.60 1.90
C THR A 117 -5.23 -0.25 1.31
N SER A 118 -4.69 0.11 0.14
CA SER A 118 -4.99 1.41 -0.49
C SER A 118 -6.46 1.60 -0.83
N ARG A 119 -7.16 0.52 -1.24
CA ARG A 119 -8.60 0.56 -1.57
C ARG A 119 -9.45 0.63 -0.30
N ILE A 120 -9.05 -0.04 0.77
CA ILE A 120 -9.71 0.05 2.08
C ILE A 120 -9.63 1.49 2.60
N PHE A 121 -8.43 2.09 2.57
CA PHE A 121 -8.23 3.46 3.01
C PHE A 121 -9.03 4.45 2.16
N ALA A 122 -9.11 4.25 0.85
CA ALA A 122 -9.95 5.07 -0.03
C ALA A 122 -11.43 4.97 0.35
N LEU A 123 -11.96 3.75 0.53
CA LEU A 123 -13.35 3.53 0.95
C LEU A 123 -13.65 4.27 2.25
N VAL A 124 -12.85 4.04 3.29
CA VAL A 124 -13.08 4.62 4.61
C VAL A 124 -12.96 6.15 4.58
N LYS A 125 -11.98 6.68 3.83
CA LYS A 125 -11.82 8.12 3.61
C LYS A 125 -13.04 8.72 2.91
N ASP A 126 -13.49 8.13 1.81
CA ASP A 126 -14.63 8.62 1.03
C ASP A 126 -15.89 8.68 1.91
N LEU A 127 -16.18 7.60 2.65
CA LEU A 127 -17.33 7.54 3.54
C LEU A 127 -17.23 8.54 4.71
N SER A 128 -16.03 8.81 5.20
CA SER A 128 -15.83 9.80 6.26
C SER A 128 -16.09 11.21 5.77
N ILE A 129 -15.62 11.53 4.56
CA ILE A 129 -15.91 12.83 3.93
C ILE A 129 -17.42 13.01 3.73
N ASP A 130 -18.10 11.97 3.22
CA ASP A 130 -19.55 12.01 3.01
C ASP A 130 -20.31 12.15 4.35
N ALA A 131 -19.86 11.48 5.41
CA ALA A 131 -20.45 11.58 6.75
C ALA A 131 -20.31 12.99 7.35
N ILE A 132 -19.16 13.64 7.16
CA ILE A 132 -18.92 15.02 7.63
C ILE A 132 -19.79 16.00 6.84
N HIS A 133 -19.79 15.91 5.50
CA HIS A 133 -20.58 16.82 4.68
C HIS A 133 -22.10 16.68 4.88
N SER A 134 -22.57 15.48 5.20
CA SER A 134 -23.99 15.25 5.50
C SER A 134 -24.40 15.61 6.93
N GLY A 135 -23.44 15.83 7.84
CA GLY A 135 -23.68 16.03 9.28
C GLY A 135 -24.08 14.74 10.03
N GLU A 136 -24.02 13.58 9.38
CA GLU A 136 -24.23 12.30 10.06
C GLU A 136 -23.08 12.03 11.04
N GLU A 137 -21.85 12.46 10.73
CA GLU A 137 -20.68 12.39 11.60
C GLU A 137 -20.32 10.96 12.06
N CYS A 138 -20.77 9.92 11.34
CA CYS A 138 -20.32 8.54 11.47
C CYS A 138 -20.45 7.76 10.16
N ILE A 139 -19.66 6.68 10.03
CA ILE A 139 -19.79 5.71 8.93
C ILE A 139 -20.86 4.68 9.31
N THR A 140 -21.84 4.50 8.42
CA THR A 140 -22.95 3.55 8.62
C THR A 140 -22.79 2.29 7.77
N ASP A 141 -23.42 1.20 8.21
CA ASP A 141 -23.47 -0.06 7.45
C ASP A 141 -24.08 0.16 6.04
N ASP A 142 -25.08 1.03 5.92
CA ASP A 142 -25.75 1.36 4.65
C ASP A 142 -24.83 2.14 3.70
N ALA A 143 -24.03 3.07 4.23
CA ALA A 143 -23.05 3.82 3.45
C ALA A 143 -21.98 2.89 2.86
N ILE A 144 -21.50 1.91 3.63
CA ILE A 144 -20.58 0.87 3.13
C ILE A 144 -21.24 0.03 2.03
N ALA A 145 -22.49 -0.40 2.23
CA ALA A 145 -23.20 -1.22 1.25
C ALA A 145 -23.42 -0.49 -0.08
N LYS A 146 -23.57 0.83 -0.06
CA LYS A 146 -23.80 1.69 -1.24
C LYS A 146 -22.52 2.30 -1.81
N TRP A 147 -21.37 2.11 -1.17
CA TRP A 147 -20.13 2.74 -1.59
C TRP A 147 -19.76 2.33 -3.02
N THR A 148 -19.32 3.32 -3.79
CA THR A 148 -18.75 3.14 -5.13
C THR A 148 -17.45 3.91 -5.21
N PRO A 149 -16.35 3.27 -5.68
CA PRO A 149 -15.05 3.92 -5.71
C PRO A 149 -15.06 5.15 -6.61
N VAL A 150 -14.41 6.23 -6.18
CA VAL A 150 -14.33 7.48 -6.96
C VAL A 150 -13.76 7.23 -8.37
N TRP A 151 -12.77 6.34 -8.52
CA TRP A 151 -12.21 5.98 -9.84
C TRP A 151 -13.21 5.24 -10.74
N SER A 152 -14.22 4.56 -10.17
CA SER A 152 -15.29 3.96 -10.95
C SER A 152 -16.28 4.99 -11.51
N ARG A 153 -16.39 6.17 -10.88
CA ARG A 153 -17.26 7.25 -11.35
C ARG A 153 -16.78 7.82 -12.69
N HIS A 154 -15.47 7.83 -12.94
CA HIS A 154 -14.86 8.28 -14.20
C HIS A 154 -14.79 7.20 -15.30
N ALA A 155 -14.76 5.90 -14.93
CA ALA A 155 -14.75 4.79 -15.90
C ALA A 155 -16.05 4.72 -16.74
N THR A 156 -17.15 5.28 -16.24
CA THR A 156 -18.44 5.32 -16.94
C THR A 156 -18.42 6.17 -18.22
N HIS A 157 -17.44 7.08 -18.38
CA HIS A 157 -17.35 7.93 -19.57
C HIS A 157 -16.64 7.25 -20.76
N GLN A 158 -15.81 6.22 -20.53
CA GLN A 158 -15.14 5.48 -21.60
C GLN A 158 -16.06 4.45 -22.27
N ARG A 159 -16.94 3.78 -21.51
CA ARG A 159 -17.85 2.76 -22.07
C ARG A 159 -19.00 3.32 -22.93
N ARG A 160 -19.32 4.62 -22.82
CA ARG A 160 -20.32 5.27 -23.69
C ARG A 160 -19.74 5.67 -25.05
N LEU A 161 -18.44 5.90 -25.16
CA LEU A 161 -17.78 6.21 -26.43
C LEU A 161 -17.56 4.95 -27.28
N GLU A 162 -17.34 3.79 -26.65
CA GLU A 162 -17.19 2.50 -27.38
C GLU A 162 -18.51 1.96 -27.95
N ARG A 163 -19.67 2.32 -27.38
CA ARG A 163 -20.99 1.90 -27.89
C ARG A 163 -21.61 2.83 -28.92
N ALA A 164 -21.04 4.02 -29.13
CA ALA A 164 -21.51 4.98 -30.13
C ALA A 164 -20.67 4.96 -31.42
N GLY A 165 -19.62 4.12 -31.47
CA GLY A 165 -18.72 3.97 -32.62
C GLY A 165 -18.70 2.56 -33.22
N GLY A 166 -19.73 1.75 -32.97
CA GLY A 166 -19.91 0.41 -33.56
C GLY A 166 -21.07 0.37 -34.53
#